data_AF-A0A4Y7LDS8-F1
#
_entry.id   AF-A0A4Y7LDS8-F1
#
_cell.length_a   1.000
_cell.length_b   1.000
_cell.length_c   1.000
_cell.angle_alpha   90.00
_cell.angle_beta   90.00
_cell.angle_gamma   90.00
#
_symmetry.space_group_name_H-M   'P 1'
#
loop_
_entity.id
_entity.type
_entity.pdbx_description
1 polymer ?
#
loop_
_entity_poly.entity_id
_entity_poly.type
_entity_poly.pdbx_seq_one_letter_code
_entity_poly.pdbx_strand_id
1 'polypeptide(L)'
;MHLIISFCNGLDLPHGGHLSHGFMTPKRRVSGTSIYFESMPYRLDESTGLIDYDMLEKTATLFRPKLIIVGASAYPRDFDYPRMRKILLGLFS
;
A
#
# COMPACT_ATOMS: atom_id res chain seq x y z
N MET A 1 5.27 -16.49 21.33
CA MET A 1 5.73 -15.68 20.19
C MET A 1 4.52 -15.29 19.35
N HIS A 2 3.70 -14.37 19.84
CA HIS A 2 2.67 -13.73 19.03
C HIS A 2 3.39 -12.72 18.14
N LEU A 3 3.76 -13.12 16.91
CA LEU A 3 4.08 -12.12 15.90
C LEU A 3 2.83 -11.27 15.77
N ILE A 4 2.91 -10.02 16.21
CA ILE A 4 1.90 -9.01 15.90
C ILE A 4 1.98 -8.85 14.38
N ILE A 5 1.12 -9.58 13.65
CA ILE A 5 0.94 -9.42 12.22
C ILE A 5 0.44 -7.99 12.04
N SER A 6 1.38 -7.09 11.79
CA SER A 6 1.08 -5.70 11.52
C SER A 6 0.80 -5.59 10.02
N PHE A 7 -0.34 -5.01 9.67
CA PHE A 7 -0.79 -4.89 8.29
C PHE A 7 -0.27 -3.59 7.66
N CYS A 8 0.35 -3.64 6.48
CA CYS A 8 0.88 -2.46 5.79
C CYS A 8 0.48 -2.38 4.31
N ASN A 9 0.12 -1.19 3.83
CA ASN A 9 -0.17 -0.96 2.42
C ASN A 9 0.90 -0.06 1.78
N GLY A 10 1.38 -0.45 0.60
CA GLY A 10 2.35 0.33 -0.18
C GLY A 10 1.98 0.30 -1.67
N LEU A 11 2.53 1.23 -2.45
CA LEU A 11 2.34 1.23 -3.90
C LEU A 11 2.95 -0.06 -4.50
N ASP A 12 2.22 -0.72 -5.40
CA ASP A 12 2.65 -1.96 -6.03
C ASP A 12 3.97 -1.77 -6.79
N LEU A 13 4.86 -2.76 -6.74
CA LEU A 13 6.19 -2.66 -7.34
C LEU A 13 6.13 -2.41 -8.86
N PRO A 14 5.30 -3.12 -9.65
CA PRO A 14 5.16 -2.85 -11.09
C PRO A 14 4.54 -1.49 -11.41
N HIS A 15 3.89 -0.85 -10.42
CA HIS A 15 3.22 0.44 -10.54
C HIS A 15 4.07 1.61 -10.03
N GLY A 16 5.37 1.39 -9.82
CA GLY A 16 6.32 2.42 -9.40
C GLY A 16 6.65 2.40 -7.90
N GLY A 17 6.19 1.41 -7.15
CA GLY A 17 6.54 1.20 -5.74
C GLY A 17 8.02 0.90 -5.47
N HIS A 18 8.34 0.53 -4.23
CA HIS A 18 9.69 0.12 -3.83
C HIS A 18 9.63 -1.23 -3.11
N LEU A 19 10.69 -2.04 -3.21
CA LEU A 19 10.75 -3.38 -2.60
C LEU A 19 10.50 -3.35 -1.07
N SER A 20 10.97 -2.29 -0.40
CA SER A 20 10.76 -2.11 1.04
C SER A 20 9.32 -1.83 1.43
N HIS A 21 8.42 -1.54 0.49
CA HIS A 21 7.01 -1.23 0.78
C HIS A 21 6.14 -2.49 0.87
N GLY A 22 6.74 -3.67 0.65
CA GLY A 22 6.03 -4.95 0.59
C GLY A 22 5.95 -5.44 -0.84
N PHE A 23 6.62 -6.56 -1.13
CA PHE A 23 6.54 -7.22 -2.42
C PHE A 23 6.47 -8.73 -2.24
N MET A 24 5.45 -9.34 -2.82
CA MET A 24 5.26 -10.78 -2.86
C MET A 24 4.70 -11.18 -4.22
N THR A 25 5.08 -12.37 -4.67
CA THR A 25 4.48 -13.04 -5.83
C THR A 25 3.49 -14.09 -5.32
N PRO A 26 2.61 -14.65 -6.17
CA PRO A 26 1.67 -15.69 -5.75
C PRO A 26 2.31 -16.91 -5.10
N LYS A 27 3.60 -17.16 -5.38
CA LYS A 27 4.35 -18.31 -4.86
C LYS A 27 5.31 -17.96 -3.72
N ARG A 28 5.67 -16.68 -3.52
CA ARG A 28 6.77 -16.31 -2.62
C ARG A 28 6.70 -14.86 -2.13
N ARG A 29 6.92 -14.67 -0.82
CA ARG A 29 7.25 -13.37 -0.19
C ARG A 29 8.71 -13.00 -0.50
N VAL A 30 8.93 -11.88 -1.15
CA VAL A 30 10.24 -11.49 -1.71
C VAL A 30 10.95 -10.44 -0.86
N SER A 31 10.21 -9.49 -0.27
CA SER A 31 10.80 -8.45 0.57
C SER A 31 10.76 -8.80 2.07
N GLY A 32 11.69 -8.23 2.84
CA GLY A 32 11.66 -8.36 4.30
C GLY A 32 10.33 -7.89 4.89
N THR A 33 9.79 -6.79 4.36
CA THR A 33 8.46 -6.28 4.74
C THR A 33 7.38 -7.33 4.50
N SER A 34 7.32 -8.00 3.35
CA SER A 34 6.29 -9.02 3.12
C SER A 34 6.51 -10.31 3.90
N ILE A 35 7.72 -10.57 4.42
CA ILE A 35 8.01 -11.72 5.29
C ILE A 35 7.50 -11.48 6.72
N TYR A 36 7.69 -10.28 7.26
CA TYR A 36 7.37 -9.95 8.65
C TYR A 36 6.02 -9.25 8.84
N PHE A 37 5.47 -8.67 7.77
CA PHE A 37 4.21 -7.93 7.76
C PHE A 37 3.26 -8.51 6.70
N GLU A 38 1.97 -8.44 6.98
CA GLU A 38 0.97 -8.74 5.95
C GLU A 38 0.75 -7.48 5.12
N SER A 39 0.95 -7.59 3.81
CA SER A 39 0.90 -6.42 2.92
C SER A 39 -0.10 -6.60 1.79
N MET A 40 -0.88 -5.56 1.53
CA MET A 40 -1.77 -5.48 0.38
C MET A 40 -1.41 -4.23 -0.43
N PRO A 41 -0.91 -4.37 -1.67
CA PRO A 41 -0.50 -3.22 -2.43
C PRO A 41 -1.71 -2.42 -2.94
N TYR A 42 -1.54 -1.11 -3.04
CA TYR A 42 -2.43 -0.26 -3.83
C TYR A 42 -1.83 0.03 -5.20
N ARG A 43 -2.66 0.38 -6.17
CA ARG A 43 -2.28 0.48 -7.59
C ARG A 43 -2.64 1.83 -8.19
N LEU A 44 -2.12 2.02 -9.39
CA LEU A 44 -2.55 3.09 -10.27
C LEU A 44 -3.80 2.66 -11.03
N ASP A 45 -4.63 3.62 -11.39
CA ASP A 45 -5.54 3.50 -12.50
C ASP A 45 -4.71 3.46 -13.80
N GLU A 46 -4.75 2.34 -14.51
CA GLU A 46 -3.96 2.11 -15.72
C GLU A 46 -4.34 3.03 -16.88
N SER A 47 -5.55 3.59 -16.87
CA SER A 47 -6.02 4.51 -17.92
C SER A 47 -5.44 5.92 -17.78
N THR A 48 -5.24 6.36 -16.54
CA THR A 48 -4.74 7.71 -16.22
C THR A 48 -3.27 7.72 -15.78
N GLY A 49 -2.75 6.57 -15.35
CA GLY A 49 -1.44 6.45 -14.71
C GLY A 49 -1.38 7.15 -13.35
N LEU A 50 -2.52 7.47 -12.73
CA LEU A 50 -2.61 8.11 -11.42
C LEU A 50 -2.95 7.10 -10.33
N ILE A 51 -2.58 7.38 -9.08
CA ILE A 51 -2.96 6.53 -7.95
C ILE A 51 -4.48 6.48 -7.86
N ASP A 52 -5.04 5.27 -7.80
CA ASP A 52 -6.46 5.06 -7.60
C ASP A 52 -6.79 5.16 -6.11
N TYR A 53 -7.02 6.39 -5.64
CA TYR A 53 -7.32 6.68 -4.24
C TYR A 53 -8.66 6.08 -3.78
N ASP A 54 -9.63 5.94 -4.68
CA ASP A 54 -10.95 5.40 -4.35
C ASP A 54 -10.87 3.89 -4.15
N MET A 55 -10.12 3.19 -4.99
CA MET A 55 -9.83 1.77 -4.78
C MET A 55 -8.93 1.54 -3.57
N LEU A 56 -7.95 2.43 -3.32
CA LEU A 56 -7.16 2.41 -2.09
C LEU A 56 -8.06 2.55 -0.85
N GLU A 57 -9.03 3.46 -0.83
CA GLU A 57 -9.96 3.63 0.29
C GLU A 57 -10.83 2.38 0.51
N LYS A 58 -11.40 1.83 -0.56
CA LYS A 58 -12.21 0.60 -0.50
C LYS A 58 -11.40 -0.58 0.03
N THR A 59 -10.22 -0.82 -0.52
CA THR A 59 -9.35 -1.93 -0.11
C THR A 59 -8.80 -1.74 1.30
N ALA A 60 -8.43 -0.51 1.68
CA ALA A 60 -7.98 -0.20 3.03
C ALA A 60 -9.08 -0.43 4.07
N THR A 61 -10.35 -0.17 3.74
CA THR A 61 -11.48 -0.44 4.65
C THR A 61 -11.65 -1.93 4.93
N LEU A 62 -11.44 -2.78 3.92
CA LEU A 62 -11.51 -4.24 4.03
C LEU A 62 -10.27 -4.82 4.74
N PHE A 63 -9.09 -4.34 4.38
CA PHE A 63 -7.81 -4.85 4.86
C PHE A 63 -7.41 -4.31 6.24
N ARG A 64 -7.91 -3.12 6.61
CA ARG A 64 -7.62 -2.37 7.84
C ARG A 64 -6.12 -2.29 8.17
N PRO A 65 -5.30 -1.73 7.26
CA PRO A 65 -3.88 -1.58 7.49
C PRO A 65 -3.62 -0.73 8.76
N LYS A 66 -2.61 -1.11 9.52
CA LYS A 66 -2.10 -0.29 10.64
C LYS A 66 -1.20 0.84 10.15
N LEU A 67 -0.68 0.73 8.93
CA LEU A 67 0.23 1.68 8.31
C LEU A 67 0.02 1.72 6.79
N ILE A 68 -0.01 2.93 6.22
CA ILE A 68 -0.03 3.17 4.77
C ILE A 68 1.24 3.92 4.41
N ILE A 69 2.01 3.38 3.46
CA ILE A 69 3.24 3.96 2.94
C ILE A 69 2.92 4.87 1.76
N VAL A 70 3.35 6.12 1.84
CA VAL A 70 3.20 7.13 0.78
C VAL A 70 4.59 7.42 0.22
N GLY A 71 4.95 6.71 -0.84
CA GLY A 71 6.26 6.83 -1.47
C GLY A 71 6.42 5.87 -2.63
N ALA A 72 7.21 6.26 -3.60
CA ALA A 72 7.44 5.54 -4.85
C ALA A 72 8.87 5.72 -5.34
N SER A 73 9.36 4.75 -6.09
CA SER A 73 10.66 4.82 -6.79
C SER A 73 10.49 5.39 -8.20
N ALA A 74 9.40 5.01 -8.86
CA ALA A 74 9.15 5.31 -10.27
C ALA A 74 7.71 5.81 -10.49
N TYR A 75 7.29 6.79 -9.69
CA TYR A 75 6.04 7.51 -9.86
C TYR A 75 6.35 9.02 -10.00
N PRO A 76 6.11 9.63 -11.17
CA PRO A 76 6.59 10.99 -11.45
C PRO A 76 5.64 12.11 -10.97
N ARG A 77 4.52 11.76 -10.32
CA ARG A 77 3.51 12.72 -9.88
C ARG A 77 3.56 12.89 -8.37
N ASP A 78 3.09 14.04 -7.90
CA ASP A 78 2.91 14.28 -6.49
C ASP A 78 1.78 13.42 -5.92
N PHE A 79 1.94 13.04 -4.65
CA PHE A 79 0.92 12.33 -3.91
C PHE A 79 -0.10 13.33 -3.33
N ASP A 80 -1.37 12.94 -3.31
CA ASP A 80 -2.42 13.67 -2.60
C ASP A 80 -2.36 13.32 -1.10
N TYR A 81 -1.44 13.97 -0.39
CA TYR A 81 -1.26 13.77 1.06
C TYR A 81 -2.54 14.04 1.87
N PRO A 82 -3.35 15.09 1.59
CA PRO A 82 -4.65 15.28 2.22
C PRO A 82 -5.59 14.06 2.06
N ARG A 83 -5.71 13.51 0.85
CA ARG A 83 -6.54 12.33 0.58
C ARG A 83 -6.02 11.10 1.32
N MET A 84 -4.71 10.87 1.31
CA MET A 84 -4.09 9.75 2.04
C MET A 84 -4.31 9.85 3.55
N ARG A 85 -4.16 11.05 4.13
CA ARG A 85 -4.43 11.29 5.54
C ARG A 85 -5.89 11.03 5.89
N LYS A 86 -6.82 11.51 5.05
CA LYS A 86 -8.26 11.30 5.24
C LYS A 86 -8.59 9.81 5.29
N ILE A 87 -8.03 9.03 4.36
CA ILE A 87 -8.26 7.58 4.29
C ILE A 87 -7.72 6.91 5.57
N LEU A 88 -6.47 7.21 5.97
CA LEU A 88 -5.88 6.61 7.17
C LEU A 88 -6.69 6.92 8.43
N LEU A 89 -7.16 8.16 8.60
CA LEU A 89 -7.99 8.54 9.75
C LEU A 89 -9.37 7.89 9.73
N GLY A 90 -9.95 7.73 8.53
CA GLY A 90 -11.24 7.06 8.33
C GLY A 90 -11.24 5.57 8.73
N LEU A 91 -10.08 4.92 8.80
CA LEU A 91 -9.96 3.51 9.20
C LEU A 91 -10.10 3.28 10.71
N PHE A 92 -9.94 4.32 11.52
CA PHE A 92 -9.95 4.25 12.99
C PHE A 92 -11.13 4.98 13.63
N SER A 93 -12.06 5.49 12.82
CA SER A 93 -13.34 6.07 13.28
C SER A 93 -14.43 5.00 13.30
#